data_AF-A0A349PMR6-F1
#
_entry.id   AF-A0A349PMR6-F1
#
_cell.length_a   1.000
_cell.length_b   1.000
_cell.length_c   1.000
_cell.angle_alpha   90.00
_cell.angle_beta   90.00
_cell.angle_gamma   90.00
#
_symmetry.space_group_name_H-M   'P 1'
#
loop_
_entity.id
_entity.type
_entity.pdbx_description
1 polymer ?
#
loop_
_entity_poly.entity_id
_entity_poly.type
_entity_poly.pdbx_seq_one_letter_code
_entity_poly.pdbx_strand_id
1 'polypeptide(L)'
;MKIQNIIGLLISITIFSCTDKLEIQAPSNLTTGSFYQTAKDIDQAVIATYDALQNQGQYGFNFMMYMDIRSDDASVESPTNVGGDYGDIDLFQLEASNSVVSNSWNSCYQGIQRCNIVLNRIGAIQMDETIKKVRIGEVKFIRALTYFNMVRLWGDVPLVLEETKDPFDFFTVGRTPNAEVYAQIIKDLE
;
A
#
# COMPACT_ATOMS: atom_id res chain seq x y z
N MET A 1 5.58 -15.54 66.43
CA MET A 1 6.08 -16.58 65.50
C MET A 1 5.10 -17.00 64.40
N LYS A 2 3.78 -17.17 64.65
CA LYS A 2 2.85 -17.64 63.60
C LYS A 2 2.56 -16.61 62.47
N ILE A 3 2.55 -15.31 62.77
CA ILE A 3 2.28 -14.25 61.78
C ILE A 3 3.49 -13.96 60.87
N GLN A 4 4.72 -14.02 61.40
CA GLN A 4 5.95 -13.83 60.61
C GLN A 4 6.13 -14.94 59.56
N ASN A 5 5.72 -16.18 59.87
CA ASN A 5 5.76 -17.29 58.92
C ASN A 5 4.68 -17.17 57.82
N ILE A 6 3.54 -16.53 58.12
CA ILE A 6 2.47 -16.26 57.14
C ILE A 6 2.88 -15.14 56.17
N ILE A 7 3.54 -14.09 56.67
CA ILE A 7 4.05 -12.99 55.83
C ILE A 7 5.15 -13.50 54.88
N GLY A 8 6.05 -14.37 55.36
CA GLY A 8 7.06 -15.00 54.52
C GLY A 8 6.48 -15.89 53.40
N LEU A 9 5.39 -16.63 53.70
CA LEU A 9 4.70 -17.47 52.72
C LEU A 9 3.90 -16.65 51.68
N LEU A 10 3.39 -15.48 52.08
CA LEU A 10 2.68 -14.57 51.16
C LEU A 10 3.65 -13.89 50.17
N ILE A 11 4.88 -13.60 50.62
CA ILE A 11 5.93 -12.99 49.79
C ILE A 11 6.56 -13.99 48.81
N SER A 12 6.58 -15.30 49.12
CA SER A 12 7.11 -16.30 48.18
C SER A 12 6.16 -16.62 47.02
N ILE A 13 4.88 -16.26 47.12
CA ILE A 13 3.88 -16.49 46.06
C ILE A 13 3.95 -15.41 44.96
N THR A 14 4.48 -14.21 45.25
CA THR A 14 4.55 -13.11 44.26
C THR A 14 5.74 -13.22 43.29
N ILE A 15 6.70 -14.12 43.54
CA ILE A 15 7.88 -14.30 42.68
C ILE A 15 7.66 -15.32 41.55
N PHE A 16 6.56 -16.07 41.55
CA PHE A 16 6.15 -16.95 40.45
C PHE A 16 5.14 -16.23 39.53
N SER A 17 5.52 -15.06 39.02
CA SER A 17 4.76 -14.43 37.93
C SER A 17 5.18 -15.07 36.61
N CYS A 18 4.27 -15.80 35.96
CA CYS A 18 4.48 -16.37 34.64
C CYS A 18 4.63 -15.26 33.58
N THR A 19 5.86 -14.83 33.31
CA THR A 19 6.17 -13.86 32.26
C THR A 19 5.98 -14.43 30.85
N ASP A 20 6.13 -15.75 30.69
CA ASP A 20 6.20 -16.41 29.37
C ASP A 20 4.86 -16.53 28.62
N LYS A 21 3.76 -16.03 29.19
CA LYS A 21 2.42 -16.07 28.57
C LYS A 21 1.96 -14.74 27.97
N LEU A 22 2.73 -13.66 28.10
CA LEU A 22 2.36 -12.36 27.52
C LEU A 22 2.70 -12.24 26.03
N GLU A 23 3.69 -12.98 25.53
CA GLU A 23 4.10 -12.95 24.13
C GLU A 23 3.65 -14.20 23.36
N ILE A 24 2.34 -14.50 23.42
CA ILE A 24 1.78 -15.54 22.54
C ILE A 24 1.55 -14.90 21.17
N GLN A 25 2.57 -14.91 20.32
CA GLN A 25 2.42 -14.64 18.89
C GLN A 25 1.50 -15.73 18.32
N ALA A 26 0.30 -15.35 17.84
CA ALA A 26 -0.59 -16.30 17.21
C ALA A 26 0.14 -16.93 16.00
N PRO A 27 0.30 -18.27 15.93
CA PRO A 27 1.06 -18.91 14.85
C PRO A 27 0.43 -18.69 13.46
N SER A 28 -0.83 -18.25 13.41
CA SER A 28 -1.55 -17.87 12.19
C SER A 28 -1.35 -16.41 11.76
N ASN A 29 -0.79 -15.54 12.62
CA ASN A 29 -0.55 -14.15 12.27
C ASN A 29 0.82 -14.04 11.60
N LEU A 30 0.81 -14.07 10.27
CA LEU A 30 1.97 -13.67 9.49
C LEU A 30 2.19 -12.17 9.72
N THR A 31 3.30 -11.83 10.36
CA THR A 31 3.71 -10.43 10.53
C THR A 31 4.55 -10.03 9.34
N THR A 32 4.66 -8.72 9.09
CA THR A 32 5.60 -8.21 8.07
C THR A 32 7.04 -8.65 8.33
N GLY A 33 7.43 -8.94 9.58
CA GLY A 33 8.75 -9.48 9.93
C GLY A 33 8.93 -10.97 9.62
N SER A 34 7.86 -11.76 9.60
CA SER A 34 7.93 -13.22 9.40
C SER A 34 7.49 -13.72 8.02
N PHE A 35 6.83 -12.89 7.21
CA PHE A 35 6.25 -13.33 5.94
C PHE A 35 7.26 -13.45 4.79
N TYR A 36 8.13 -12.46 4.58
CA TYR A 36 8.96 -12.36 3.38
C TYR A 36 10.26 -13.15 3.53
N GLN A 37 10.20 -14.47 3.59
CA GLN A 37 11.37 -15.32 3.86
C GLN A 37 11.71 -16.27 2.71
N THR A 38 10.74 -16.66 1.90
CA THR A 38 10.91 -17.66 0.85
C THR A 38 10.52 -17.14 -0.53
N ALA A 39 10.97 -17.83 -1.58
CA ALA A 39 10.57 -17.57 -2.95
C ALA A 39 9.03 -17.57 -3.13
N LYS A 40 8.35 -18.48 -2.43
CA LYS A 40 6.89 -18.59 -2.47
C LYS A 40 6.21 -17.36 -1.87
N ASP A 41 6.76 -16.82 -0.77
CA ASP A 41 6.20 -15.63 -0.13
C ASP A 41 6.36 -14.40 -1.03
N ILE A 42 7.49 -14.32 -1.75
CA ILE A 42 7.70 -13.30 -2.78
C ILE A 42 6.70 -13.46 -3.92
N ASP A 43 6.47 -14.67 -4.43
CA ASP A 43 5.46 -14.89 -5.49
C ASP A 43 4.07 -14.44 -5.03
N GLN A 44 3.69 -14.73 -3.78
CA GLN A 44 2.42 -14.25 -3.22
C GLN A 44 2.37 -12.72 -3.11
N ALA A 45 3.48 -12.09 -2.70
CA ALA A 45 3.56 -10.65 -2.61
C ALA A 45 3.50 -9.98 -3.99
N VAL A 46 4.12 -10.57 -5.02
CA VAL A 46 4.00 -10.11 -6.41
C VAL A 46 2.55 -10.21 -6.87
N ILE A 47 1.84 -11.32 -6.59
CA ILE A 47 0.41 -11.43 -6.88
C ILE A 47 -0.38 -10.30 -6.19
N ALA A 48 -0.03 -9.95 -4.95
CA ALA A 48 -0.67 -8.84 -4.24
C ALA A 48 -0.42 -7.46 -4.90
N THR A 49 0.66 -7.28 -5.66
CA THR A 49 0.87 -6.06 -6.45
C THR A 49 -0.09 -5.98 -7.64
N TYR A 50 -0.37 -7.10 -8.32
CA TYR A 50 -1.40 -7.15 -9.36
C TYR A 50 -2.81 -6.93 -8.79
N ASP A 51 -3.11 -7.54 -7.65
CA ASP A 51 -4.37 -7.34 -6.94
C ASP A 51 -4.65 -5.86 -6.65
N ALA A 52 -3.62 -5.06 -6.36
CA ALA A 52 -3.79 -3.64 -6.08
C ALA A 52 -4.37 -2.84 -7.25
N LEU A 53 -4.14 -3.27 -8.49
CA LEU A 53 -4.71 -2.64 -9.69
C LEU A 53 -6.24 -2.81 -9.75
N GLN A 54 -6.77 -3.87 -9.12
CA GLN A 54 -8.20 -4.18 -9.09
C GLN A 54 -8.96 -3.40 -8.02
N ASN A 55 -8.26 -2.63 -7.16
CA ASN A 55 -8.90 -1.77 -6.19
C ASN A 55 -9.90 -0.82 -6.87
N GLN A 56 -11.01 -0.53 -6.20
CA GLN A 56 -12.06 0.36 -6.70
C GLN A 56 -11.49 1.74 -7.08
N GLY A 57 -10.51 2.25 -6.33
CA GLY A 57 -9.83 3.51 -6.62
C GLY A 57 -8.92 3.51 -7.85
N GLN A 58 -8.70 2.35 -8.46
CA GLN A 58 -7.93 2.20 -9.70
C GLN A 58 -8.83 1.61 -10.81
N TYR A 59 -8.41 0.49 -11.42
CA TYR A 59 -9.13 -0.15 -12.53
C TYR A 59 -10.39 -0.90 -12.09
N GLY A 60 -10.61 -1.07 -10.78
CA GLY A 60 -11.86 -1.66 -10.28
C GLY A 60 -13.08 -0.81 -10.60
N PHE A 61 -12.95 0.52 -10.66
CA PHE A 61 -14.01 1.41 -11.11
C PHE A 61 -13.54 2.84 -11.41
N ASN A 62 -12.89 3.50 -10.46
CA ASN A 62 -12.71 4.96 -10.49
C ASN A 62 -11.86 5.46 -11.66
N PHE A 63 -10.89 4.69 -12.15
CA PHE A 63 -10.13 5.09 -13.33
C PHE A 63 -11.02 5.20 -14.58
N MET A 64 -12.09 4.42 -14.71
CA MET A 64 -13.06 4.60 -15.78
C MET A 64 -13.72 5.99 -15.70
N MET A 65 -14.08 6.44 -14.49
CA MET A 65 -14.64 7.77 -14.27
C MET A 65 -13.66 8.89 -14.68
N TYR A 66 -12.36 8.71 -14.45
CA TYR A 66 -11.39 9.73 -14.84
C TYR A 66 -10.97 9.68 -16.31
N MET A 67 -10.96 8.49 -16.91
CA MET A 67 -10.36 8.27 -18.22
C MET A 67 -11.38 8.33 -19.37
N ASP A 68 -12.67 8.13 -19.08
CA ASP A 68 -13.72 8.06 -20.10
C ASP A 68 -14.79 9.15 -19.88
N ILE A 69 -15.37 9.24 -18.68
CA ILE A 69 -16.45 10.22 -18.36
C ILE A 69 -16.01 11.68 -18.50
N ARG A 70 -14.70 11.96 -18.44
CA ARG A 70 -14.17 13.32 -18.68
C ARG A 70 -13.99 13.66 -20.17
N SER A 71 -14.31 12.72 -21.07
CA SER A 71 -14.39 12.93 -22.51
C SER A 71 -15.79 13.39 -22.92
N ASP A 72 -16.04 13.51 -24.22
CA ASP A 72 -17.37 13.76 -24.80
C ASP A 72 -18.12 12.48 -25.23
N ASP A 73 -17.54 11.30 -25.00
CA ASP A 73 -18.11 10.01 -25.40
C ASP A 73 -19.08 9.40 -24.37
N ALA A 74 -19.03 9.84 -23.11
CA ALA A 74 -19.86 9.33 -22.02
C ALA A 74 -20.17 10.41 -20.98
N SER A 75 -21.28 10.25 -20.25
CA SER A 75 -21.72 11.20 -19.20
C SER A 75 -22.36 10.49 -18.02
N VAL A 76 -22.44 11.17 -16.88
CA VAL A 76 -23.19 10.72 -15.70
C VAL A 76 -24.66 11.09 -15.89
N GLU A 77 -25.53 10.07 -15.99
CA GLU A 77 -26.97 10.27 -16.23
C GLU A 77 -27.63 11.21 -15.20
N SER A 78 -27.26 11.08 -13.94
CA SER A 78 -27.77 11.92 -12.85
C SER A 78 -26.60 12.48 -12.02
N PRO A 79 -26.18 13.74 -12.27
CA PRO A 79 -25.03 14.34 -11.61
C PRO A 79 -25.14 14.43 -10.08
N THR A 80 -26.37 14.43 -9.54
CA THR A 80 -26.59 14.49 -8.08
C THR A 80 -26.60 13.12 -7.40
N ASN A 81 -26.48 12.02 -8.16
CA ASN A 81 -26.47 10.68 -7.60
C ASN A 81 -25.22 10.44 -6.74
N VAL A 82 -25.31 9.56 -5.75
CA VAL A 82 -24.21 9.20 -4.83
C VAL A 82 -23.55 10.44 -4.22
N GLY A 83 -24.37 11.40 -3.80
CA GLY A 83 -23.89 12.63 -3.16
C GLY A 83 -23.25 13.66 -4.09
N GLY A 84 -23.26 13.44 -5.41
CA GLY A 84 -22.67 14.35 -6.39
C GLY A 84 -21.29 13.93 -6.89
N ASP A 85 -20.63 13.00 -6.20
CA ASP A 85 -19.21 12.72 -6.40
C ASP A 85 -18.83 12.36 -7.86
N TYR A 86 -19.67 11.59 -8.55
CA TYR A 86 -19.45 11.24 -9.95
C TYR A 86 -19.81 12.39 -10.90
N GLY A 87 -20.87 13.15 -10.58
CA GLY A 87 -21.27 14.32 -11.34
C GLY A 87 -20.20 15.41 -11.30
N ASP A 88 -19.52 15.60 -10.17
CA ASP A 88 -18.41 16.56 -10.05
C ASP A 88 -17.27 16.27 -11.03
N ILE A 89 -17.02 14.99 -11.34
CA ILE A 89 -15.98 14.58 -12.30
C ILE A 89 -16.39 14.94 -13.72
N ASP A 90 -17.63 14.61 -14.10
CA ASP A 90 -18.22 14.88 -15.42
C ASP A 90 -18.34 16.38 -15.69
N LEU A 91 -18.82 17.13 -14.70
CA LEU A 91 -19.03 18.58 -14.78
C LEU A 91 -17.76 19.40 -14.53
N PHE A 92 -16.62 18.76 -14.26
CA PHE A 92 -15.36 19.42 -13.90
C PHE A 92 -15.48 20.36 -12.68
N GLN A 93 -16.26 19.94 -11.67
CA GLN A 93 -16.52 20.65 -10.41
C GLN A 93 -15.90 19.92 -9.20
N LEU A 94 -14.80 19.19 -9.43
CA LEU A 94 -14.10 18.39 -8.43
C LEU A 94 -13.66 19.21 -7.22
N GLU A 95 -14.18 18.85 -6.06
CA GLU A 95 -13.81 19.40 -4.75
C GLU A 95 -12.88 18.46 -3.98
N ALA A 96 -12.11 19.02 -3.03
CA ALA A 96 -11.18 18.24 -2.21
C ALA A 96 -11.86 17.17 -1.33
N SER A 97 -13.15 17.34 -1.03
CA SER A 97 -13.96 16.38 -0.27
C SER A 97 -14.50 15.20 -1.08
N ASN A 98 -14.31 15.20 -2.41
CA ASN A 98 -14.86 14.19 -3.29
C ASN A 98 -14.28 12.79 -2.97
N SER A 99 -15.17 11.81 -2.72
CA SER A 99 -14.72 10.49 -2.25
C SER A 99 -13.98 9.71 -3.33
N VAL A 100 -14.28 9.95 -4.61
CA VAL A 100 -13.62 9.28 -5.74
C VAL A 100 -12.15 9.72 -5.80
N VAL A 101 -11.84 10.99 -5.49
CA VAL A 101 -10.45 11.48 -5.43
C VAL A 101 -9.67 10.79 -4.33
N SER A 102 -10.18 10.86 -3.10
CA SER A 102 -9.49 10.30 -1.92
C SER A 102 -9.32 8.78 -2.03
N ASN A 103 -10.35 8.05 -2.48
CA ASN A 103 -10.26 6.60 -2.69
C ASN A 103 -9.23 6.23 -3.77
N SER A 104 -9.15 7.00 -4.85
CA SER A 104 -8.22 6.72 -5.94
C SER A 104 -6.77 7.01 -5.54
N TRP A 105 -6.56 8.14 -4.86
CA TRP A 105 -5.27 8.48 -4.29
C TRP A 105 -4.78 7.40 -3.31
N ASN A 106 -5.62 7.00 -2.36
CA ASN A 106 -5.29 5.96 -1.38
C ASN A 106 -5.01 4.61 -2.05
N SER A 107 -5.83 4.20 -3.02
CA SER A 107 -5.64 2.93 -3.73
C SER A 107 -4.33 2.91 -4.53
N CYS A 108 -3.92 4.04 -5.10
CA CYS A 108 -2.64 4.16 -5.80
C CYS A 108 -1.46 3.99 -4.84
N TYR A 109 -1.42 4.73 -3.73
CA TYR A 109 -0.33 4.62 -2.76
C TYR A 109 -0.29 3.28 -2.03
N GLN A 110 -1.43 2.63 -1.81
CA GLN A 110 -1.46 1.24 -1.33
C GLN A 110 -0.78 0.29 -2.33
N GLY A 111 -1.05 0.44 -3.64
CA GLY A 111 -0.39 -0.33 -4.67
C GLY A 111 1.12 -0.07 -4.75
N ILE A 112 1.53 1.20 -4.70
CA ILE A 112 2.94 1.61 -4.66
C ILE A 112 3.65 1.00 -3.46
N GLN A 113 3.03 1.06 -2.27
CA GLN A 113 3.61 0.45 -1.06
C GLN A 113 3.79 -1.07 -1.22
N ARG A 114 2.81 -1.79 -1.79
CA ARG A 114 2.96 -3.23 -2.07
C ARG A 114 4.14 -3.50 -3.02
N CYS A 115 4.30 -2.66 -4.05
CA CYS A 115 5.43 -2.78 -4.99
C CYS A 115 6.76 -2.54 -4.28
N ASN A 116 6.86 -1.47 -3.49
CA ASN A 116 8.09 -1.13 -2.77
C ASN A 116 8.48 -2.23 -1.78
N ILE A 117 7.53 -2.80 -1.03
CA ILE A 117 7.81 -3.94 -0.13
C ILE A 117 8.49 -5.08 -0.89
N VAL A 118 7.98 -5.47 -2.07
CA VAL A 118 8.59 -6.55 -2.85
C VAL A 118 9.99 -6.14 -3.33
N LEU A 119 10.13 -4.96 -3.94
CA LEU A 119 11.40 -4.49 -4.50
C LEU A 119 12.49 -4.33 -3.43
N ASN A 120 12.15 -3.89 -2.23
CA ASN A 120 13.07 -3.75 -1.12
C ASN A 120 13.53 -5.09 -0.54
N ARG A 121 12.69 -6.13 -0.59
CA ARG A 121 12.93 -7.39 0.12
C ARG A 121 13.42 -8.53 -0.76
N ILE A 122 12.99 -8.57 -2.02
CA ILE A 122 13.27 -9.67 -2.96
C ILE A 122 14.77 -9.93 -3.16
N GLY A 123 15.61 -8.90 -3.03
CA GLY A 123 17.07 -9.03 -3.18
C GLY A 123 17.70 -9.99 -2.18
N ALA A 124 17.17 -10.07 -0.95
CA ALA A 124 17.68 -10.95 0.11
C ALA A 124 17.15 -12.39 0.04
N ILE A 125 16.20 -12.67 -0.87
CA ILE A 125 15.53 -13.96 -0.95
C ILE A 125 16.27 -14.89 -1.90
N GLN A 126 16.58 -16.10 -1.41
CA GLN A 126 17.16 -17.17 -2.22
C GLN A 126 16.09 -17.77 -3.13
N MET A 127 16.24 -17.59 -4.44
CA MET A 127 15.35 -18.13 -5.48
C MET A 127 16.11 -18.22 -6.80
N ASP A 128 15.49 -18.81 -7.82
CA ASP A 128 16.05 -18.81 -9.17
C ASP A 128 16.24 -17.37 -9.70
N GLU A 129 17.43 -17.07 -10.20
CA GLU A 129 17.79 -15.71 -10.63
C GLU A 129 17.05 -15.25 -11.89
N THR A 130 16.63 -16.18 -12.75
CA THR A 130 15.81 -15.85 -13.92
C THR A 130 14.42 -15.44 -13.47
N ILE A 131 13.80 -16.21 -12.59
CA ILE A 131 12.50 -15.90 -12.00
C ILE A 131 12.58 -14.59 -11.20
N LYS A 132 13.63 -14.38 -10.40
CA LYS A 132 13.84 -13.15 -9.63
C LYS A 132 13.80 -11.91 -10.52
N LYS A 133 14.54 -11.92 -11.63
CA LYS A 133 14.55 -10.82 -12.60
C LYS A 133 13.18 -10.56 -13.21
N VAL A 134 12.45 -11.63 -13.56
CA VAL A 134 11.09 -11.52 -14.07
C VAL A 134 10.16 -10.85 -13.04
N ARG A 135 10.19 -11.29 -11.78
CA ARG A 135 9.38 -10.69 -10.70
C ARG A 135 9.71 -9.22 -10.44
N ILE A 136 10.99 -8.85 -10.46
CA ILE A 136 11.40 -7.45 -10.34
C ILE A 136 10.82 -6.62 -11.49
N GLY A 137 10.89 -7.12 -12.72
CA GLY A 137 10.33 -6.46 -13.89
C GLY A 137 8.82 -6.28 -13.81
N GLU A 138 8.08 -7.32 -13.42
CA GLU A 138 6.62 -7.26 -13.21
C GLU A 138 6.23 -6.18 -12.20
N VAL A 139 6.88 -6.16 -11.03
CA VAL A 139 6.56 -5.21 -9.97
C VAL A 139 6.94 -3.78 -10.33
N LYS A 140 8.09 -3.58 -10.99
CA LYS A 140 8.47 -2.27 -11.52
C LYS A 140 7.48 -1.77 -12.56
N PHE A 141 7.03 -2.63 -13.47
CA PHE A 141 6.01 -2.28 -14.46
C PHE A 141 4.71 -1.80 -13.79
N ILE A 142 4.24 -2.52 -12.77
CA ILE A 142 3.04 -2.13 -12.03
C ILE A 142 3.23 -0.77 -11.34
N ARG A 143 4.38 -0.55 -10.67
CA ARG A 143 4.69 0.73 -10.03
C ARG A 143 4.75 1.87 -11.04
N ALA A 144 5.39 1.64 -12.18
CA ALA A 144 5.46 2.59 -13.29
C ALA A 144 4.07 2.92 -13.84
N LEU A 145 3.21 1.92 -14.06
CA LEU A 145 1.84 2.10 -14.53
C LEU A 145 1.00 2.91 -13.53
N THR A 146 1.11 2.61 -12.24
CA THR A 146 0.41 3.37 -11.20
C THR A 146 0.87 4.83 -11.18
N TYR A 147 2.18 5.09 -11.18
CA TYR A 147 2.71 6.47 -11.25
C TYR A 147 2.32 7.18 -12.54
N PHE A 148 2.32 6.48 -13.68
CA PHE A 148 1.90 7.04 -14.96
C PHE A 148 0.44 7.50 -14.92
N ASN A 149 -0.46 6.71 -14.33
CA ASN A 149 -1.84 7.11 -14.13
C ASN A 149 -1.97 8.29 -13.15
N MET A 150 -1.14 8.33 -12.11
CA MET A 150 -1.19 9.43 -11.16
C MET A 150 -0.73 10.75 -11.76
N VAL A 151 0.39 10.77 -12.49
CA VAL A 151 0.96 12.01 -13.06
C VAL A 151 0.04 12.61 -14.12
N ARG A 152 -0.66 11.80 -14.92
CA ARG A 152 -1.65 12.30 -15.90
C ARG A 152 -2.93 12.87 -15.25
N LEU A 153 -3.27 12.42 -14.05
CA LEU A 153 -4.48 12.87 -13.34
C LEU A 153 -4.21 14.08 -12.45
N TRP A 154 -3.09 14.10 -11.74
CA TRP A 154 -2.79 15.10 -10.70
C TRP A 154 -1.56 15.95 -10.98
N GLY A 155 -0.78 15.66 -12.02
CA GLY A 155 0.50 16.32 -12.26
C GLY A 155 1.54 15.89 -11.23
N ASP A 156 2.09 16.86 -10.49
CA ASP A 156 3.11 16.59 -9.47
C ASP A 156 2.55 15.68 -8.36
N VAL A 157 3.29 14.65 -7.96
CA VAL A 157 2.86 13.71 -6.90
C VAL A 157 4.06 13.30 -6.04
N PRO A 158 3.87 12.96 -4.75
CA PRO A 158 4.92 12.37 -3.93
C PRO A 158 5.56 11.14 -4.57
N LEU A 159 6.87 11.21 -4.84
CA LEU A 159 7.64 10.09 -5.39
C LEU A 159 8.25 9.24 -4.27
N VAL A 160 7.74 8.02 -4.11
CA VAL A 160 8.04 7.13 -2.98
C VAL A 160 8.46 5.78 -3.52
N LEU A 161 9.74 5.49 -3.37
CA LEU A 161 10.38 4.33 -4.01
C LEU A 161 10.83 3.26 -3.03
N GLU A 162 10.75 3.58 -1.74
CA GLU A 162 11.15 2.72 -0.64
C GLU A 162 9.93 2.23 0.13
N GLU A 163 10.06 1.07 0.76
CA GLU A 163 9.07 0.52 1.68
C GLU A 163 8.88 1.48 2.87
N THR A 164 7.65 1.98 3.03
CA THR A 164 7.26 2.73 4.22
C THR A 164 7.10 1.78 5.40
N LYS A 165 7.89 2.00 6.47
CA LYS A 165 7.80 1.21 7.71
C LYS A 165 7.10 1.95 8.82
N ASP A 166 7.29 3.28 8.87
CA ASP A 166 6.60 4.17 9.77
C ASP A 166 5.68 5.11 8.95
N PRO A 167 4.36 5.15 9.22
CA PRO A 167 3.48 6.12 8.61
C PRO A 167 3.93 7.58 8.76
N PHE A 168 4.70 7.89 9.81
CA PHE A 168 5.20 9.24 10.06
C PHE A 168 6.29 9.70 9.09
N ASP A 169 6.98 8.76 8.42
CA ASP A 169 8.03 9.08 7.44
C ASP A 169 7.47 9.85 6.22
N PHE A 170 6.15 9.76 5.99
CA PHE A 170 5.50 10.38 4.85
C PHE A 170 5.05 11.83 5.04
N PHE A 171 4.98 12.33 6.28
CA PHE A 171 4.48 13.69 6.54
C PHE A 171 5.38 14.79 5.96
N THR A 172 6.64 14.45 5.65
CA THR A 172 7.62 15.38 5.09
C THR A 172 7.79 15.22 3.58
N VAL A 173 7.16 14.21 2.96
CA VAL A 173 7.29 13.94 1.53
C VAL A 173 6.38 14.89 0.75
N GLY A 174 6.98 15.92 0.17
CA GLY A 174 6.29 16.87 -0.71
C GLY A 174 5.94 16.29 -2.08
N ARG A 175 5.18 17.06 -2.86
CA ARG A 175 4.91 16.73 -4.27
C ARG A 175 6.21 16.85 -5.07
N THR A 176 6.52 15.83 -5.85
CA THR A 176 7.67 15.81 -6.76
C THR A 176 7.24 16.29 -8.14
N PRO A 177 8.04 17.15 -8.83
CA PRO A 177 7.71 17.62 -10.17
C PRO A 177 7.41 16.48 -11.14
N ASN A 178 6.38 16.64 -11.97
CA ASN A 178 5.94 15.61 -12.92
C ASN A 178 7.08 15.07 -13.81
N ALA A 179 8.04 15.91 -14.22
CA ALA A 179 9.19 15.52 -15.01
C ALA A 179 10.08 14.47 -14.30
N GLU A 180 10.28 14.63 -13.00
CA GLU A 180 11.05 13.67 -12.18
C GLU A 180 10.26 12.37 -11.98
N VAL A 181 8.93 12.46 -11.82
CA VAL A 181 8.06 11.28 -11.78
C VAL A 181 8.15 10.50 -13.09
N TYR A 182 8.09 11.17 -14.24
CA TYR A 182 8.29 10.54 -15.55
C TYR A 182 9.68 9.90 -15.71
N ALA A 183 10.73 10.55 -15.23
CA ALA A 183 12.08 9.98 -15.27
C ALA A 183 12.15 8.66 -14.48
N GLN A 184 11.47 8.58 -13.33
CA GLN A 184 11.41 7.36 -12.54
C GLN A 184 10.52 6.28 -13.17
N ILE A 185 9.41 6.67 -13.82
CA ILE A 185 8.57 5.75 -14.61
C ILE A 185 9.42 5.08 -15.70
N ILE A 186 10.21 5.86 -16.46
CA ILE A 186 11.08 5.34 -17.51
C ILE A 186 12.11 4.36 -16.92
N LYS A 187 12.75 4.73 -15.80
CA LYS A 187 13.72 3.86 -15.11
C LYS A 187 13.15 2.53 -14.61
N ASP A 188 11.85 2.50 -14.30
CA ASP A 188 11.18 1.25 -13.94
C ASP A 188 10.82 0.39 -15.16
N LEU A 189 10.72 0.98 -16.36
CA LEU A 189 10.38 0.30 -17.62
C LEU A 189 11.59 -0.14 -18.46
N GLU A 190 12.80 0.32 -18.14
CA GLU A 190 14.09 -0.10 -18.71
C GLU A 190 14.75 -1.25 -17.93
#